data_AF-A0A662H0V2-F1
#
_entry.id   AF-A0A662H0V2-F1
#
_cell.length_a   1.000
_cell.length_b   1.000
_cell.length_c   1.000
_cell.angle_alpha   90.00
_cell.angle_beta   90.00
_cell.angle_gamma   90.00
#
_symmetry.space_group_name_H-M   'P 1'
#
loop_
_entity.id
_entity.type
_entity.pdbx_description
1 polymer ?
#
loop_
_entity_poly.entity_id
_entity_poly.type
_entity_poly.pdbx_seq_one_letter_code
_entity_poly.pdbx_strand_id
1 'polypeptide(L)'
;MLGGDVLEKAYRIANWKDDPWTSEGRERYLNAIKKLGELVKHPWLAELLENEASILDLGAGRGIGGVAFAKVLKERGIKTKLVMVDVRRDAIKDALRFAKEEGIEAEAYVMDALEAYKLGKYEIVLMYG
;
A
#
# COMPACT_ATOMS: atom_id res chain seq x y z
N MET A 1 -4.59 -7.86 26.23
CA MET A 1 -4.04 -8.35 24.94
C MET A 1 -5.01 -9.37 24.33
N LEU A 2 -6.07 -8.89 23.67
CA LEU A 2 -7.09 -9.74 23.01
C LEU A 2 -7.47 -9.23 21.59
N GLY A 3 -6.70 -8.28 21.03
CA GLY A 3 -7.13 -7.51 19.85
C GLY A 3 -6.73 -8.09 18.49
N GLY A 4 -5.48 -8.55 18.34
CA GLY A 4 -4.93 -8.96 17.04
C GLY A 4 -5.66 -10.14 16.40
N ASP A 5 -5.86 -11.23 17.15
CA ASP A 5 -6.50 -12.45 16.64
C ASP A 5 -7.97 -12.26 16.27
N VAL A 6 -8.67 -11.32 16.94
CA VAL A 6 -10.08 -11.00 16.65
C VAL A 6 -10.19 -10.17 15.38
N LEU A 7 -9.32 -9.17 15.21
CA LEU A 7 -9.23 -8.38 13.99
C LEU A 7 -8.84 -9.26 12.80
N GLU A 8 -7.83 -10.13 12.94
CA GLU A 8 -7.42 -11.03 11.86
C GLU A 8 -8.59 -11.92 11.39
N LYS A 9 -9.38 -12.47 12.32
CA LYS A 9 -10.58 -13.26 11.98
C LYS A 9 -11.66 -12.40 11.32
N ALA A 10 -11.92 -11.19 11.80
CA ALA A 10 -12.92 -10.29 11.21
C ALA A 10 -12.55 -9.89 9.77
N TYR A 11 -11.27 -9.60 9.51
CA TYR A 11 -10.79 -9.30 8.15
C TYR A 11 -10.92 -10.47 7.18
N ARG A 12 -10.87 -11.73 7.65
CA ARG A 12 -11.11 -12.91 6.80
C ARG A 12 -12.58 -13.11 6.41
N ILE A 13 -13.52 -12.53 7.16
CA ILE A 13 -14.97 -12.72 6.91
C ILE A 13 -15.49 -11.74 5.86
N ALA A 14 -14.95 -10.51 5.84
CA ALA A 14 -15.36 -9.51 4.87
C ALA A 14 -14.59 -9.67 3.55
N ASN A 15 -15.30 -9.71 2.42
CA ASN A 15 -14.68 -9.69 1.09
C ASN A 15 -14.27 -8.26 0.73
N TRP A 16 -13.06 -7.89 1.13
CA TRP A 16 -12.47 -6.59 0.83
C TRP A 16 -12.01 -6.46 -0.63
N LYS A 17 -12.15 -7.51 -1.45
CA LYS A 17 -11.61 -7.55 -2.82
C LYS A 17 -10.13 -7.16 -2.83
N ASP A 18 -9.40 -7.56 -1.79
CA ASP A 18 -8.00 -7.17 -1.57
C ASP A 18 -7.03 -8.14 -2.24
N ASP A 19 -7.48 -9.28 -2.78
CA ASP A 19 -6.66 -10.23 -3.53
C ASP A 19 -6.41 -9.75 -4.98
N PRO A 20 -5.19 -9.28 -5.31
CA PRO A 20 -4.87 -8.71 -6.62
C PRO A 20 -4.87 -9.75 -7.76
N TRP A 21 -4.88 -11.05 -7.46
CA TRP A 21 -4.92 -12.12 -8.46
C TRP A 21 -6.34 -12.55 -8.82
N THR A 22 -7.35 -12.07 -8.09
CA THR A 22 -8.76 -12.21 -8.49
C THR A 22 -9.14 -11.10 -9.47
N SER A 23 -10.17 -11.34 -10.30
CA SER A 23 -10.69 -10.32 -11.21
C SER A 23 -11.13 -9.04 -10.49
N GLU A 24 -11.79 -9.19 -9.33
CA GLU A 24 -12.29 -8.06 -8.54
C GLU A 24 -11.16 -7.25 -7.90
N GLY A 25 -10.15 -7.91 -7.33
CA GLY A 25 -9.00 -7.20 -6.76
C GLY A 25 -8.09 -6.60 -7.83
N ARG A 26 -7.95 -7.24 -8.99
CA ARG A 26 -7.26 -6.65 -10.15
C ARG A 26 -7.99 -5.40 -10.64
N GLU A 27 -9.31 -5.43 -10.71
CA GLU A 27 -10.12 -4.26 -11.04
C GLU A 27 -9.93 -3.14 -9.99
N ARG A 28 -9.96 -3.48 -8.70
CA ARG A 28 -9.70 -2.52 -7.60
C ARG A 28 -8.32 -1.86 -7.76
N TYR A 29 -7.30 -2.64 -8.08
CA TYR A 29 -5.94 -2.15 -8.34
C TYR A 29 -5.86 -1.20 -9.55
N LEU A 30 -6.46 -1.55 -10.68
CA LEU A 30 -6.49 -0.68 -11.86
C LEU A 30 -7.24 0.62 -11.58
N ASN A 31 -8.34 0.55 -10.83
CA ASN A 31 -9.07 1.72 -10.37
C ASN A 31 -8.24 2.58 -9.40
N ALA A 32 -7.44 1.97 -8.53
CA ALA A 32 -6.50 2.67 -7.66
C ALA A 32 -5.45 3.43 -8.48
N ILE A 33 -4.82 2.79 -9.46
CA ILE A 33 -3.87 3.45 -10.39
C ILE A 33 -4.52 4.65 -11.05
N LYS A 34 -5.74 4.50 -11.59
CA LYS A 34 -6.45 5.61 -12.25
C LYS A 34 -6.68 6.78 -11.29
N LYS A 35 -7.25 6.52 -10.10
CA LYS A 35 -7.56 7.57 -9.11
C LYS A 35 -6.31 8.26 -8.60
N LEU A 36 -5.27 7.49 -8.25
CA LEU A 36 -4.00 8.01 -7.77
C LEU A 36 -3.26 8.76 -8.87
N GLY A 37 -3.34 8.28 -10.12
CA GLY A 37 -2.82 8.93 -11.32
C GLY A 37 -3.41 10.31 -11.58
N GLU A 38 -4.68 10.53 -11.25
CA GLU A 38 -5.28 11.87 -11.25
C GLU A 38 -4.87 12.68 -10.02
N LEU A 39 -4.82 12.06 -8.83
CA LEU A 39 -4.44 12.73 -7.59
C LEU A 39 -3.04 13.38 -7.68
N VAL A 40 -2.06 12.68 -8.25
CA VAL A 40 -0.69 13.19 -8.42
C VAL A 40 -0.57 14.35 -9.43
N LYS A 41 -1.64 14.66 -10.18
CA LYS A 41 -1.68 15.86 -11.03
C LYS A 41 -2.18 17.08 -10.27
N HIS A 42 -2.79 16.89 -9.09
CA HIS A 42 -3.30 18.00 -8.30
C HIS A 42 -2.13 18.89 -7.84
N PRO A 43 -2.18 20.22 -8.03
CA PRO A 43 -1.03 21.11 -7.78
C PRO A 43 -0.41 20.93 -6.40
N TRP A 44 -1.25 20.86 -5.36
CA TRP A 44 -0.80 20.62 -3.99
C TRP A 44 0.08 19.37 -3.82
N LEU A 45 -0.24 18.26 -4.51
CA LEU A 45 0.55 17.04 -4.40
C LEU A 45 1.74 17.06 -5.38
N ALA A 46 1.54 17.60 -6.58
CA ALA A 46 2.60 17.71 -7.58
C ALA A 46 3.79 18.55 -7.06
N GLU A 47 3.52 19.60 -6.27
CA GLU A 47 4.56 20.43 -5.63
C GLU A 47 5.34 19.69 -4.54
N LEU A 48 4.77 18.65 -3.93
CA LEU A 48 5.41 17.82 -2.90
C LEU A 48 6.17 16.63 -3.48
N LEU A 49 5.88 16.26 -4.73
CA LEU A 49 6.45 15.10 -5.41
C LEU A 49 7.66 15.54 -6.24
N GLU A 50 8.85 15.53 -5.62
CA GLU A 50 10.12 15.80 -6.30
C GLU A 50 10.69 14.53 -6.98
N ASN A 51 12.01 14.33 -6.96
CA ASN A 51 12.69 13.21 -7.62
C ASN A 51 12.56 11.89 -6.86
N GLU A 52 12.32 11.93 -5.56
CA GLU A 52 12.13 10.77 -4.71
C GLU A 52 10.95 10.94 -3.75
N ALA A 53 10.34 9.82 -3.36
CA ALA A 53 9.24 9.80 -2.41
C ALA A 53 9.32 8.56 -1.52
N SER A 54 9.22 8.77 -0.21
CA SER A 54 9.10 7.74 0.81
C SER A 54 7.63 7.59 1.22
N ILE A 55 7.09 6.37 1.03
CA ILE A 55 5.69 6.05 1.28
C ILE A 55 5.59 4.98 2.38
N LEU A 56 4.74 5.24 3.37
CA LEU A 56 4.28 4.26 4.35
C LEU A 56 2.80 3.95 4.09
N ASP A 57 2.47 2.72 3.68
CA ASP A 57 1.10 2.23 3.51
C ASP A 57 0.63 1.52 4.78
N LEU A 58 -0.29 2.15 5.51
CA LEU A 58 -0.83 1.65 6.77
C LEU A 58 -2.10 0.82 6.52
N GLY A 59 -2.14 -0.41 7.06
CA GLY A 59 -3.25 -1.33 6.80
C GLY A 59 -3.24 -1.79 5.34
N ALA A 60 -2.04 -2.06 4.81
CA ALA A 60 -1.79 -2.27 3.39
C ALA A 60 -2.54 -3.48 2.79
N GLY A 61 -2.98 -4.42 3.63
CA GLY A 61 -3.48 -5.71 3.20
C GLY A 61 -2.50 -6.42 2.28
N ARG A 62 -3.00 -6.84 1.11
CA ARG A 62 -2.18 -7.47 0.06
C ARG A 62 -1.52 -6.44 -0.87
N GLY A 63 -1.47 -5.16 -0.48
CA GLY A 63 -0.66 -4.13 -1.10
C GLY A 63 -1.29 -3.34 -2.25
N ILE A 64 -2.60 -3.46 -2.50
CA ILE A 64 -3.27 -2.80 -3.64
C ILE A 64 -3.00 -1.28 -3.68
N GLY A 65 -3.18 -0.59 -2.55
CA GLY A 65 -3.02 0.86 -2.47
C GLY A 65 -1.58 1.30 -2.67
N GLY A 66 -0.68 0.83 -1.83
CA GLY A 66 0.75 1.19 -1.88
C GLY A 66 1.41 0.83 -3.20
N VAL A 67 1.16 -0.37 -3.74
CA VAL A 67 1.73 -0.79 -5.03
C VAL A 67 1.19 0.05 -6.19
N ALA A 68 -0.11 0.36 -6.20
CA ALA A 68 -0.69 1.25 -7.22
C ALA A 68 -0.05 2.63 -7.17
N PHE A 69 0.12 3.19 -5.97
CA PHE A 69 0.67 4.53 -5.84
C PHE A 69 2.15 4.58 -6.26
N ALA A 70 2.95 3.63 -5.78
CA ALA A 70 4.35 3.51 -6.16
C ALA A 70 4.52 3.31 -7.67
N LYS A 71 3.61 2.56 -8.33
CA LYS A 71 3.61 2.41 -9.78
C LYS A 71 3.35 3.73 -10.51
N VAL A 72 2.33 4.49 -10.07
CA VAL A 72 2.00 5.81 -10.64
C VAL A 72 3.18 6.77 -10.53
N LEU A 73 3.88 6.79 -9.40
CA LEU A 73 5.06 7.63 -9.19
C LEU A 73 6.25 7.17 -10.04
N LYS A 74 6.50 5.85 -10.09
CA LYS A 74 7.56 5.26 -10.92
C LYS A 74 7.39 5.59 -12.41
N GLU A 75 6.18 5.51 -12.93
CA GLU A 75 5.86 5.86 -14.33
C GLU A 75 6.13 7.34 -14.65
N ARG A 76 6.23 8.21 -13.63
CA ARG A 76 6.61 9.61 -13.75
C ARG A 76 8.09 9.87 -13.52
N GLY A 77 8.89 8.82 -13.34
CA GLY A 77 10.33 8.91 -13.08
C GLY A 77 10.67 9.22 -11.62
N ILE A 78 9.70 9.17 -10.70
CA ILE A 78 9.94 9.44 -9.28
C ILE A 78 10.41 8.16 -8.60
N LYS A 79 11.60 8.20 -7.99
CA LYS A 79 12.14 7.08 -7.25
C LYS A 79 11.34 6.87 -5.97
N THR A 80 10.70 5.73 -5.83
CA THR A 80 9.81 5.48 -4.69
C THR A 80 10.38 4.44 -3.74
N LYS A 81 10.43 4.75 -2.45
CA LYS A 81 10.62 3.77 -1.37
C LYS A 81 9.25 3.46 -0.76
N LEU A 82 8.72 2.26 -1.01
CA LEU A 82 7.45 1.81 -0.44
C LEU A 82 7.70 0.91 0.78
N VAL A 83 7.08 1.25 1.90
CA VAL A 83 6.99 0.40 3.09
C VAL A 83 5.52 0.12 3.38
N MET A 84 5.16 -1.16 3.51
CA MET A 84 3.79 -1.60 3.78
C MET A 84 3.69 -2.23 5.17
N VAL A 85 2.63 -1.89 5.91
CA VAL A 85 2.36 -2.51 7.22
C VAL A 85 0.92 -2.99 7.32
N ASP A 86 0.74 -4.16 7.90
CA ASP A 86 -0.55 -4.76 8.19
C ASP A 86 -0.37 -5.77 9.33
N VAL A 87 -1.43 -6.01 10.10
CA VAL A 87 -1.42 -7.00 11.19
C VAL A 87 -1.49 -8.44 10.65
N ARG A 88 -1.98 -8.62 9.42
CA ARG A 88 -2.18 -9.92 8.76
C ARG A 88 -0.89 -10.40 8.08
N ARG A 89 -0.31 -11.47 8.62
CA ARG A 89 0.95 -12.05 8.13
C ARG A 89 0.87 -12.61 6.71
N ASP A 90 -0.24 -13.23 6.36
CA ASP A 90 -0.51 -13.73 5.01
C ASP A 90 -0.61 -12.59 4.00
N ALA A 91 -1.34 -11.52 4.36
CA ALA A 91 -1.50 -10.35 3.51
C ALA A 91 -0.16 -9.67 3.20
N ILE A 92 0.73 -9.51 4.19
CA ILE A 92 2.06 -8.93 4.00
C ILE A 92 2.95 -9.76 3.06
N LYS A 93 2.89 -11.09 3.14
CA LYS A 93 3.63 -11.96 2.19
C LYS A 93 3.14 -11.76 0.77
N ASP A 94 1.82 -11.70 0.60
CA ASP A 94 1.19 -11.46 -0.69
C ASP A 94 1.48 -10.04 -1.21
N ALA A 95 1.53 -9.04 -0.34
CA ALA A 95 1.89 -7.67 -0.71
C ALA A 95 3.30 -7.57 -1.30
N LEU A 96 4.30 -8.22 -0.68
CA LEU A 96 5.66 -8.27 -1.23
C LEU A 96 5.74 -9.00 -2.56
N ARG A 97 5.01 -10.12 -2.68
CA ARG A 97 4.91 -10.86 -3.94
C ARG A 97 4.30 -9.99 -5.03
N PHE A 98 3.19 -9.32 -4.73
CA PHE A 98 2.47 -8.48 -5.67
C PHE A 98 3.32 -7.27 -6.11
N ALA A 99 3.98 -6.59 -5.18
CA ALA A 99 4.90 -5.50 -5.48
C ALA A 99 6.01 -5.96 -6.45
N LYS A 100 6.63 -7.12 -6.18
CA LYS A 100 7.65 -7.69 -7.06
C LYS A 100 7.12 -8.00 -8.46
N GLU A 101 5.94 -8.61 -8.58
CA GLU A 101 5.31 -8.91 -9.87
C GLU A 101 5.00 -7.64 -10.68
N GLU A 102 4.64 -6.54 -10.01
CA GLU A 102 4.42 -5.23 -10.64
C GLU A 102 5.70 -4.41 -10.84
N GLY A 103 6.86 -4.97 -10.48
CA GLY A 103 8.18 -4.34 -10.65
C GLY A 103 8.44 -3.19 -9.68
N ILE A 104 7.83 -3.23 -8.49
CA ILE A 104 7.99 -2.23 -7.43
C ILE A 104 8.89 -2.81 -6.33
N GLU A 105 9.90 -2.05 -5.95
CA GLU A 105 10.73 -2.36 -4.79
C GLU A 105 9.99 -1.92 -3.52
N ALA A 106 9.84 -2.83 -2.56
CA ALA A 106 9.12 -2.56 -1.33
C ALA A 106 9.65 -3.38 -0.15
N GLU A 107 9.52 -2.82 1.05
CA GLU A 107 9.62 -3.53 2.31
C GLU A 107 8.23 -3.71 2.91
N ALA A 108 8.03 -4.76 3.71
CA ALA A 108 6.76 -4.96 4.36
C ALA A 108 6.91 -5.64 5.73
N TYR A 109 6.12 -5.17 6.70
CA TYR A 109 6.22 -5.59 8.08
C TYR A 109 4.87 -6.03 8.62
N VAL A 110 4.86 -7.17 9.31
CA VAL A 110 3.71 -7.56 10.14
C VAL A 110 3.76 -6.73 11.41
N MET A 111 2.94 -5.69 11.47
CA MET A 111 3.03 -4.66 12.50
C MET A 111 1.66 -4.03 12.74
N ASP A 112 1.38 -3.69 14.00
CA ASP A 112 0.24 -2.85 14.35
C ASP A 112 0.51 -1.41 13.89
N ALA A 113 -0.44 -0.77 13.22
CA ALA A 113 -0.29 0.61 12.76
C ALA A 113 0.03 1.58 13.91
N LEU A 114 -0.38 1.27 15.14
CA LEU A 114 -0.03 2.04 16.34
C LEU A 114 1.47 2.02 16.66
N GLU A 115 2.22 1.05 16.13
CA GLU A 115 3.66 0.89 16.30
C GLU A 115 4.47 1.44 15.11
N ALA A 116 3.80 1.95 14.07
CA ALA A 116 4.45 2.40 12.84
C ALA A 116 5.38 3.60 13.03
N TYR A 117 5.23 4.37 14.12
CA TYR A 117 6.15 5.44 14.51
C TYR A 117 7.60 4.94 14.67
N LYS A 118 7.81 3.63 14.93
CA LYS A 118 9.13 3.00 15.03
C LYS A 118 9.86 2.89 13.69
N LEU A 119 9.15 3.01 12.58
CA LEU A 119 9.72 2.92 11.22
C LEU A 119 10.34 4.23 10.73
N GLY A 120 10.29 5.28 11.54
CA GLY A 120 10.86 6.59 11.22
C GLY A 120 9.88 7.51 10.49
N LYS A 121 10.42 8.51 9.80
CA LYS A 121 9.66 9.53 9.08
C LYS A 121 9.50 9.13 7.61
N TYR A 122 8.29 9.35 7.09
CA TYR A 122 7.94 9.20 5.69
C TYR A 122 7.34 10.51 5.18
N GLU A 123 7.51 10.81 3.90
CA GLU A 123 6.91 11.99 3.27
C GLU A 123 5.42 11.79 3.04
N ILE A 124 5.02 10.57 2.70
CA ILE A 124 3.64 10.23 2.45
C ILE A 124 3.23 9.04 3.31
N VAL A 125 2.14 9.19 4.06
CA VAL A 125 1.45 8.08 4.72
C VAL A 125 0.16 7.82 3.97
N LEU A 126 0.05 6.64 3.37
CA LEU A 126 -1.13 6.17 2.67
C LEU A 126 -1.99 5.33 3.60
N MET A 127 -3.28 5.60 3.60
CA MET A 127 -4.31 4.76 4.24
C MET A 127 -5.38 4.51 3.19
N TYR A 128 -5.35 3.34 2.56
CA TYR A 128 -6.20 3.02 1.41
C TYR A 128 -7.03 1.76 1.66
N GLY A 129 -8.33 1.96 1.88
CA GLY A 129 -9.34 0.92 2.14
C GLY A 129 -10.57 1.13 1.30
#